data_AF-A0A0G1QGJ7-F1
#
_entry.id   AF-A0A0G1QGJ7-F1
#
_cell.length_a   1.000
_cell.length_b   1.000
_cell.length_c   1.000
_cell.angle_alpha   90.00
_cell.angle_beta   90.00
_cell.angle_gamma   90.00
#
_symmetry.space_group_name_H-M   'P 1'
#
loop_
_entity.id
_entity.type
_entity.pdbx_description
1 polymer ?
#
loop_
_entity_poly.entity_id
_entity_poly.type
_entity_poly.pdbx_seq_one_letter_code
_entity_poly.pdbx_strand_id
1 'polypeptide(L)' 'MNNGEAIQTIVKDFEKLGYHVVYKLLTAADYGVPQTRQRVIIVGTRKDKLPPFEHPDRAIQSYQPISQDQPCELNTTVI' A
#
# COMPACT_ATOMS: atom_id res chain seq x y z
N MET A 1 -20.22 11.17 -13.29
CA MET A 1 -19.00 10.75 -12.58
C MET A 1 -19.15 11.27 -11.15
N ASN A 2 -19.29 10.40 -10.14
CA ASN A 2 -19.46 10.84 -8.74
C ASN A 2 -18.07 11.18 -8.19
N ASN A 3 -17.72 12.47 -8.19
CA ASN A 3 -16.42 13.09 -7.90
C ASN A 3 -15.83 12.78 -6.49
N GLY A 4 -15.59 11.51 -6.17
CA GLY A 4 -15.08 11.09 -4.86
C GLY A 4 -16.07 11.27 -3.71
N GLU A 5 -17.34 11.56 -4.01
CA GLU A 5 -18.37 11.87 -3.01
C GLU A 5 -18.59 10.72 -2.02
N ALA A 6 -18.52 9.47 -2.49
CA ALA A 6 -18.62 8.29 -1.64
C ALA A 6 -17.52 8.26 -0.55
N ILE A 7 -16.28 8.61 -0.91
CA ILE A 7 -15.16 8.65 0.05
C ILE A 7 -15.37 9.79 1.05
N GLN A 8 -15.85 10.94 0.60
CA GLN A 8 -16.14 12.07 1.48
C GLN A 8 -17.24 11.75 2.50
N THR A 9 -18.30 11.06 2.08
CA THR A 9 -19.36 10.61 2.98
C THR A 9 -18.82 9.65 4.03
N ILE A 10 -18.03 8.66 3.62
CA ILE A 10 -17.39 7.70 4.52
C ILE A 10 -16.51 8.43 5.56
N VAL A 11 -15.67 9.36 5.11
CA VAL A 11 -14.80 10.15 6.02
C VAL A 11 -15.64 10.93 7.02
N LYS A 12 -16.66 11.67 6.56
CA LYS A 12 -17.52 12.47 7.43
C LYS A 12 -18.26 11.63 8.47
N ASP A 13 -18.75 10.45 8.09
CA ASP A 13 -19.50 9.60 9.01
C ASP A 13 -18.60 9.02 10.10
N PHE A 14 -17.39 8.60 9.76
CA PHE A 14 -16.41 8.14 10.74
C PHE A 14 -15.85 9.27 11.62
N GLU A 15 -15.71 10.49 11.08
CA GLU A 15 -15.31 11.66 11.86
C GLU A 15 -16.34 12.04 12.91
N LYS A 16 -17.64 11.94 12.58
CA LYS A 16 -18.77 12.13 13.53
C LYS A 16 -18.77 11.09 14.64
N LEU A 17 -18.36 9.85 14.32
CA LEU A 17 -18.21 8.77 15.30
C LEU A 17 -16.95 8.92 16.18
N GLY A 18 -16.15 9.97 15.99
CA GLY A 18 -14.98 10.24 16.82
C GLY A 18 -13.72 9.51 16.36
N TYR A 19 -13.58 9.24 15.05
CA TYR A 19 -12.34 8.71 14.45
C TYR A 19 -11.60 9.78 13.64
N HIS A 20 -10.27 9.78 13.69
CA HIS A 20 -9.42 10.43 12.69
C HIS A 20 -9.31 9.49 11.49
N VAL A 21 -9.74 9.94 10.32
CA VAL A 21 -9.71 9.13 9.09
C VAL A 21 -8.68 9.72 8.13
N VAL A 22 -7.76 8.89 7.68
CA VAL A 22 -6.75 9.24 6.68
C VAL A 22 -6.85 8.25 5.54
N TYR A 23 -6.89 8.73 4.29
CA TYR A 23 -6.89 7.88 3.11
C TYR A 23 -5.76 8.27 2.17
N LYS A 24 -5.14 7.27 1.52
CA LYS A 24 -4.07 7.48 0.54
C LYS A 24 -4.16 6.44 -0.57
N LEU A 25 -3.93 6.85 -1.81
CA LEU A 25 -3.74 5.94 -2.93
C LEU A 25 -2.31 5.40 -2.87
N LEU A 26 -2.18 4.10 -2.70
CA LEU A 26 -0.90 3.40 -2.63
C LEU A 26 -0.73 2.45 -3.81
N THR A 27 0.51 2.34 -4.29
CA THR A 27 0.91 1.34 -5.30
C THR A 27 1.79 0.29 -4.63
N ALA A 28 1.50 -1.00 -4.81
CA ALA A 28 2.32 -2.08 -4.24
C ALA A 28 3.79 -2.02 -4.72
N ALA A 29 4.01 -1.55 -5.94
CA ALA A 29 5.33 -1.27 -6.49
C ALA A 29 6.14 -0.25 -5.67
N ASP A 30 5.50 0.70 -4.95
CA ASP A 30 6.21 1.66 -4.10
C ASP A 30 6.75 1.03 -2.81
N TYR A 31 6.40 -0.23 -2.53
CA TYR A 31 6.71 -0.95 -1.30
C TYR A 31 7.52 -2.24 -1.55
N GLY A 32 8.25 -2.33 -2.67
CA GLY A 32 9.17 -3.44 -2.96
C GLY A 32 8.52 -4.69 -3.54
N VAL A 33 7.21 -4.66 -3.84
CA VAL A 33 6.53 -5.77 -4.51
C VAL A 33 6.61 -5.54 -6.03
N PRO A 34 7.14 -6.47 -6.85
CA PRO A 34 7.24 -6.32 -8.31
C PRO A 34 5.87 -6.54 -8.99
N GLN A 35 4.86 -5.77 -8.57
CA GLN A 35 3.50 -5.82 -9.08
C GLN A 35 2.87 -4.42 -9.07
N THR A 36 2.40 -3.98 -10.25
CA THR A 36 1.67 -2.72 -10.38
C THR A 36 0.21 -2.93 -9.97
N ARG A 37 -0.06 -2.78 -8.67
CA ARG A 37 -1.41 -2.85 -8.10
C ARG A 37 -1.69 -1.61 -7.26
N GLN A 38 -2.65 -0.81 -7.71
CA GLN A 38 -3.11 0.38 -6.99
C GLN A 38 -4.29 0.03 -6.08
N ARG A 39 -4.24 0.54 -4.84
CA ARG A 39 -5.30 0.41 -3.83
C ARG A 39 -5.43 1.71 -3.06
N VAL A 40 -6.67 2.13 -2.81
CA VAL A 40 -6.95 3.19 -1.85
C VAL A 40 -7.01 2.55 -0.47
N ILE A 41 -6.14 2.96 0.43
CA ILE A 41 -6.13 2.51 1.82
C ILE A 41 -6.76 3.62 2.66
N ILE A 42 -7.74 3.25 3.49
CA ILE A 42 -8.44 4.15 4.41
C ILE A 42 -8.19 3.62 5.83
N VAL A 43 -7.65 4.46 6.71
CA VAL A 43 -7.33 4.10 8.09
C VAL A 43 -8.07 5.04 9.02
N GLY A 44 -8.88 4.47 9.93
CA GLY A 44 -9.57 5.18 11.00
C GLY A 44 -8.92 4.91 12.35
N THR A 45 -8.45 5.95 13.03
CA THR A 45 -7.88 5.87 14.39
C THR A 45 -8.81 6.54 15.38
N ARG A 46 -9.02 5.93 16.56
CA ARG A 46 -9.94 6.48 17.57
C ARG A 46 -9.31 7.71 18.22
N LYS A 47 -9.98 8.88 18.13
CA LYS A 47 -9.42 10.20 18.53
C LYS A 47 -8.97 10.27 19.99
N ASP A 48 -9.56 9.46 20.85
CA ASP A 48 -9.33 9.41 22.29
C ASP A 48 -8.20 8.45 22.71
N LYS A 49 -7.74 7.58 21.81
CA LYS A 49 -6.73 6.56 22.13
C LYS A 49 -5.45 6.68 21.33
N LEU A 50 -5.54 7.16 20.09
CA LEU A 50 -4.42 7.13 19.15
C LEU A 50 -4.30 8.46 18.41
N PRO A 51 -3.06 8.90 18.11
CA PRO A 51 -2.84 10.02 17.21
C PRO A 51 -3.31 9.66 15.78
N PRO A 52 -3.49 10.66 14.90
CA PRO A 52 -3.76 10.44 13.49
C PRO A 52 -2.72 9.50 12.86
N PHE A 53 -3.19 8.55 12.06
CA PHE A 53 -2.31 7.63 11.36
C PHE A 53 -1.61 8.31 10.18
N GLU A 54 -0.29 8.19 10.13
CA GLU A 54 0.54 8.64 9.01
C GLU A 54 0.98 7.44 8.18
N HIS A 55 0.73 7.49 6.87
CA HIS A 55 1.18 6.44 5.97
C HIS A 55 2.70 6.49 5.85
N PRO A 56 3.40 5.34 5.88
CA PRO A 56 4.84 5.32 5.67
C PRO A 56 5.18 5.89 4.30
N ASP A 57 6.32 6.55 4.23
CA ASP A 57 6.91 6.98 2.97
C ASP A 57 7.19 5.76 2.08
N ARG A 58 7.25 6.01 0.77
CA ARG A 58 7.49 4.96 -0.24
C ARG A 58 8.77 4.22 0.13
N ALA A 59 8.69 2.89 0.25
CA ALA A 59 9.78 2.08 0.77
C ALA A 59 10.80 1.68 -0.31
N ILE A 60 10.69 2.14 -1.56
CA ILE A 60 11.72 1.85 -2.57
C ILE A 60 12.92 2.79 -2.43
N GLN A 61 13.82 2.30 -1.57
CA GLN A 61 15.26 2.25 -1.74
C GLN A 61 15.59 1.66 -3.13
N SER A 62 16.43 2.36 -3.90
CA SER A 62 16.88 2.03 -5.28
C SER A 62 16.69 0.56 -5.68
N TYR A 63 15.89 0.31 -6.73
CA TYR A 63 15.86 -0.97 -7.43
C TYR A 63 17.30 -1.39 -7.75
N GLN A 64 17.80 -2.43 -7.07
CA GLN A 64 19.00 -3.14 -7.50
C GLN A 64 18.50 -4.23 -8.46
N PRO A 65 18.71 -4.10 -9.78
CA PRO A 65 18.47 -5.23 -10.66
C PRO A 65 19.32 -6.38 -10.15
N ILE A 66 18.68 -7.52 -9.86
CA ILE A 66 19.40 -8.79 -9.85
C ILE A 66 20.10 -8.88 -11.21
N SER A 67 21.42 -8.88 -11.22
CA SER A 67 22.20 -9.06 -12.44
C SER A 67 21.67 -10.29 -13.17
N GLN A 68 21.50 -10.14 -14.47
CA GLN A 68 21.00 -11.15 -15.39
C GLN A 68 21.73 -12.49 -15.20
N ASP A 69 20.98 -13.57 -15.40
CA ASP A 69 21.46 -14.94 -15.56
C ASP A 69 21.96 -15.63 -14.28
N GLN A 70 21.05 -16.26 -13.55
CA GLN A 70 21.38 -17.52 -12.88
C GLN A 70 20.92 -18.64 -13.82
N PRO A 71 21.81 -19.23 -14.65
CA PRO A 71 21.41 -20.41 -15.40
C PRO A 71 20.95 -21.48 -14.40
N CYS A 72 19.75 -22.02 -14.64
CA CYS A 72 19.35 -23.28 -14.01
C CYS A 72 20.36 -24.32 -14.49
N GLU A 73 21.43 -24.57 -13.74
CA GLU A 73 22.29 -25.71 -14.02
C GLU A 73 21.46 -26.97 -13.80
N LEU A 74 21.12 -27.61 -14.92
CA LEU A 74 20.54 -28.93 -15.01
C LEU A 74 21.51 -29.94 -14.39
N ASN A 75 21.25 -30.34 -13.16
CA ASN A 75 21.86 -31.50 -12.54
C ASN A 75 20.78 -32.43 -12.00
N THR A 76 20.23 -33.26 -12.88
CA THR A 76 19.70 -34.57 -12.47
C THR A 76 19.94 -35.59 -13.56
N THR A 77 20.96 -36.41 -13.29
CA THR A 77 21.36 -37.70 -13.82
C THR A 77 20.30 -38.47 -14.60
N VAL A 78 20.66 -38.84 -15.84
CA VAL A 78 20.07 -39.97 -16.58
C VAL A 78 20.53 -41.25 -15.87
N ILE A 79 19.56 -42.01 -15.35
CA ILE A 79 19.68 -43.45 -15.04
C ILE A 79 19.04 -44.25 -16.17
#